data_AF-A0AAD8IC65-F1
#
_entry.id   AF-A0AAD8IC65-F1
#
_cell.length_a   1.000
_cell.length_b   1.000
_cell.length_c   1.000
_cell.angle_alpha   90.00
_cell.angle_beta   90.00
_cell.angle_gamma   90.00
#
_symmetry.space_group_name_H-M   'P 1'
#
loop_
_entity.id
_entity.type
_entity.pdbx_description
1 polymer ?
#
loop_
_entity_poly.entity_id
_entity_poly.type
_entity_poly.pdbx_seq_one_letter_code
_entity_poly.pdbx_strand_id
1 'polypeptide(L)'
;MGSQSRPLADHSPDIWRDKFTSIPRDIELWEAYSKERDVLKNEVRSMLVSAGGEWTDKLVLIDTVERLGVGYHFSECIEDMLADMHSAHEKLESYENYDLFTTSLYFRIFRQHGYSVASEIFNKYKEADGKLSEAITNDPAGLLSLYEAAHLRIHGEAVLDDALAFSTSRLKSMAKSLDSGSLARQVRRALEQPLHKGIQRIEAKHFISFYEESTYKNDVLLKFAKLDYNLAQMLYKQELSQVKRWWTALDFDSKFPQIRSRIVEAYFWAVGTSFEPLDALARIMFTKMLCTLSVADDLYDAYGTIEELNTYTKAIERLDIESIDGLSDQCKLCYTTLLNVLSEYEEDLVKQGSYYDVYYLKKTFQANMYAYHKEAIWCNKNYVPPLKEYLINGSASSGLCMLGVAMITGMGHVDTTRACNWATSKPKAVFATEKMGRVINDIVGYEEEHSRPHVATSIDCYMKEYGVSKEEAVVKLYELIEDTWKDMNEECLEPTAVGRQFINVYLESMRVCHVVYDKDSDGYTHPEENLKHEIDFIIMDPIPI
;
A
#
# COMPACT_ATOMS: atom_id res chain seq x y z
N MET A 1 -40.14 25.57 -7.69
CA MET A 1 -39.11 24.51 -7.63
C MET A 1 -38.32 24.77 -6.37
N GLY A 2 -38.47 23.93 -5.34
CA GLY A 2 -37.64 24.07 -4.14
C GLY A 2 -36.19 23.75 -4.54
N SER A 3 -35.23 24.57 -4.13
CA SER A 3 -33.81 24.24 -4.31
C SER A 3 -33.55 22.91 -3.60
N GLN A 4 -33.26 21.83 -4.33
CA GLN A 4 -32.72 20.63 -3.72
C GLN A 4 -31.42 21.04 -3.00
N SER A 5 -31.36 20.86 -1.68
CA SER A 5 -30.13 21.12 -0.93
C SER A 5 -29.09 20.08 -1.34
N ARG A 6 -27.92 20.54 -1.79
CA ARG A 6 -26.78 19.67 -2.07
C ARG A 6 -26.24 19.11 -0.76
N PRO A 7 -25.84 17.81 -0.69
CA PRO A 7 -24.96 17.39 0.38
C PRO A 7 -23.66 18.21 0.28
N LEU A 8 -23.04 18.53 1.41
CA LEU A 8 -21.78 19.25 1.47
C LEU A 8 -20.96 18.64 2.59
N ALA A 9 -19.69 18.36 2.31
CA ALA A 9 -18.69 18.00 3.30
C ALA A 9 -17.80 19.23 3.60
N ASP A 10 -17.22 19.27 4.79
CA ASP A 10 -16.34 20.35 5.23
C ASP A 10 -14.87 19.94 5.04
N HIS A 11 -14.35 20.14 3.83
CA HIS A 11 -12.98 19.74 3.53
C HIS A 11 -11.97 20.83 3.89
N SER A 12 -10.89 20.42 4.57
CA SER A 12 -9.77 21.31 4.86
C SER A 12 -8.99 21.66 3.57
N PRO A 13 -8.43 22.88 3.47
CA PRO A 13 -7.67 23.31 2.29
C PRO A 13 -6.35 22.54 2.14
N ASP A 14 -5.75 22.61 0.96
CA ASP A 14 -4.40 22.07 0.72
C ASP A 14 -3.36 22.71 1.67
N ILE A 15 -2.81 21.90 2.56
CA ILE A 15 -1.82 22.32 3.56
C ILE A 15 -0.44 22.64 2.95
N TRP A 16 -0.16 22.15 1.74
CA TRP A 16 1.13 22.29 1.07
C TRP A 16 1.21 23.52 0.17
N ARG A 17 0.07 24.01 -0.32
CA ARG A 17 -0.04 25.20 -1.19
C ARG A 17 0.96 25.11 -2.35
N ASP A 18 1.81 26.13 -2.52
CA ASP A 18 2.79 26.21 -3.61
C ASP A 18 4.13 25.51 -3.33
N LYS A 19 4.30 24.85 -2.16
CA LYS A 19 5.60 24.28 -1.71
C LYS A 19 6.25 23.39 -2.77
N PHE A 20 5.45 22.63 -3.52
CA PHE A 20 5.93 21.67 -4.51
C PHE A 20 5.82 22.14 -5.97
N THR A 21 5.25 23.32 -6.24
CA THR A 21 4.99 23.78 -7.62
C THR A 21 6.28 23.98 -8.43
N SER A 22 7.37 24.36 -7.77
CA SER A 22 8.69 24.55 -8.38
C SER A 22 9.79 24.01 -7.46
N ILE A 23 10.39 22.88 -7.84
CA ILE A 23 11.52 22.29 -7.12
C ILE A 23 12.77 22.32 -8.01
N PRO A 24 13.81 23.09 -7.64
CA PRO A 24 15.06 23.12 -8.39
C PRO A 24 15.69 21.73 -8.54
N ARG A 25 16.26 21.47 -9.72
CA ARG A 25 17.07 20.27 -9.97
C ARG A 25 18.51 20.57 -9.58
N ASP A 26 19.04 19.81 -8.63
CA ASP A 26 20.47 19.80 -8.33
C ASP A 26 21.16 18.73 -9.17
N ILE A 27 21.49 19.10 -10.41
CA ILE A 27 22.07 18.19 -11.40
C ILE A 27 23.47 17.73 -10.97
N GLU A 28 24.26 18.65 -10.41
CA GLU A 28 25.63 18.33 -9.96
C GLU A 28 25.62 17.29 -8.83
N LEU A 29 24.74 17.47 -7.84
CA LEU A 29 24.57 16.50 -6.75
C LEU A 29 24.03 15.16 -7.27
N TRP A 30 23.03 15.21 -8.16
CA TRP A 30 22.47 14.01 -8.78
C TRP A 30 23.53 13.19 -9.50
N GLU A 31 24.35 13.84 -10.33
CA GLU A 31 25.43 13.19 -11.08
C GLU A 31 26.51 12.62 -10.15
N ALA A 32 26.90 13.37 -9.11
CA ALA A 32 27.86 12.92 -8.11
C ALA A 32 27.37 11.66 -7.36
N TYR A 33 26.14 11.71 -6.83
CA TYR A 33 25.54 10.59 -6.10
C TYR A 33 25.30 9.39 -7.02
N SER A 34 24.81 9.60 -8.25
CA SER A 34 24.58 8.51 -9.20
C SER A 34 25.87 7.77 -9.52
N LYS A 35 26.95 8.51 -9.82
CA LYS A 35 28.25 7.92 -10.12
C LYS A 35 28.79 7.08 -8.96
N GLU A 36 28.68 7.60 -7.73
CA GLU A 36 29.15 6.88 -6.55
C GLU A 36 28.26 5.65 -6.23
N ARG A 37 26.93 5.82 -6.28
CA ARG A 37 25.97 4.73 -6.11
C ARG A 37 26.22 3.59 -7.09
N ASP A 38 26.50 3.88 -8.36
CA ASP A 38 26.72 2.86 -9.39
C ASP A 38 28.01 2.06 -9.17
N VAL A 39 29.06 2.68 -8.61
CA VAL A 39 30.28 1.96 -8.18
C VAL A 39 29.93 1.01 -7.04
N LEU A 40 29.31 1.52 -5.98
CA LEU A 40 28.93 0.73 -4.80
C LEU A 40 27.94 -0.39 -5.15
N LYS A 41 27.03 -0.17 -6.11
CA LYS A 41 26.10 -1.19 -6.61
C LYS A 41 26.83 -2.45 -7.08
N ASN A 42 27.93 -2.29 -7.81
CA ASN A 42 28.70 -3.43 -8.29
C ASN A 42 29.45 -4.15 -7.16
N GLU A 43 29.94 -3.40 -6.17
CA GLU A 43 30.56 -3.98 -4.98
C GLU A 43 29.55 -4.80 -4.16
N VAL A 44 28.36 -4.25 -3.88
CA VAL A 44 27.28 -4.95 -3.18
C VAL A 44 26.81 -6.19 -3.96
N ARG A 45 26.69 -6.09 -5.29
CA ARG A 45 26.40 -7.27 -6.13
C ARG A 45 27.46 -8.36 -5.97
N SER A 46 28.74 -7.97 -5.95
CA SER A 46 29.83 -8.93 -5.75
C SER A 46 29.76 -9.59 -4.36
N MET A 47 29.35 -8.84 -3.32
CA MET A 47 29.12 -9.39 -1.97
C MET A 47 28.01 -10.45 -1.98
N LEU A 48 26.90 -10.20 -2.65
CA LEU A 48 25.78 -11.16 -2.77
C LEU A 48 26.19 -12.42 -3.53
N VAL A 49 26.81 -12.27 -4.71
CA VAL A 49 27.25 -13.41 -5.54
C VAL A 49 28.33 -14.24 -4.85
N SER A 50 29.22 -13.59 -4.10
CA SER A 50 30.33 -14.26 -3.40
C SER A 50 29.96 -14.71 -2.00
N ALA A 51 28.70 -14.56 -1.57
CA ALA A 51 28.24 -14.93 -0.25
C ALA A 51 28.37 -16.45 -0.06
N GLY A 52 29.49 -16.88 0.52
CA GLY A 52 29.68 -18.22 1.09
C GLY A 52 29.31 -18.25 2.57
N GLY A 53 29.46 -19.42 3.21
CA GLY A 53 29.23 -19.57 4.65
C GLY A 53 27.90 -20.24 4.99
N GLU A 54 27.48 -20.07 6.25
CA GLU A 54 26.27 -20.66 6.81
C GLU A 54 25.00 -20.05 6.19
N TRP A 55 23.92 -20.83 6.16
CA TRP A 55 22.64 -20.35 5.61
C TRP A 55 22.08 -19.16 6.37
N THR A 56 22.31 -19.08 7.69
CA THR A 56 21.91 -17.94 8.52
C THR A 56 22.53 -16.63 8.04
N ASP A 57 23.82 -16.63 7.67
CA ASP A 57 24.52 -15.42 7.22
C ASP A 57 23.93 -14.91 5.89
N LYS A 58 23.55 -15.83 5.00
CA LYS A 58 22.90 -15.50 3.73
C LYS A 58 21.50 -14.91 3.94
N LEU A 59 20.70 -15.48 4.85
CA LEU A 59 19.39 -14.94 5.21
C LEU A 59 19.51 -13.54 5.81
N VAL A 60 20.47 -13.32 6.70
CA VAL A 60 20.73 -11.99 7.30
C VAL A 60 21.16 -11.00 6.23
N LEU A 61 21.99 -11.40 5.25
CA LEU A 61 22.40 -10.54 4.16
C LEU A 61 21.21 -10.14 3.27
N ILE A 62 20.36 -11.11 2.88
CA ILE A 62 19.14 -10.84 2.10
C ILE A 62 18.24 -9.87 2.88
N ASP A 63 17.90 -10.18 4.13
CA ASP A 63 17.05 -9.33 4.97
C ASP A 63 17.61 -7.91 5.13
N THR A 64 18.93 -7.79 5.28
CA THR A 64 19.59 -6.48 5.40
C THR A 64 19.47 -5.68 4.11
N VAL A 65 19.71 -6.30 2.95
CA VAL A 65 19.61 -5.66 1.65
C VAL A 65 18.18 -5.20 1.35
N GLU A 66 17.18 -6.04 1.67
CA GLU A 66 15.77 -5.71 1.49
C GLU A 66 15.29 -4.63 2.45
N ARG A 67 15.59 -4.76 3.75
CA ARG A 67 15.22 -3.75 4.76
C ARG A 67 15.93 -2.42 4.54
N LEU A 68 17.11 -2.38 3.93
CA LEU A 68 17.75 -1.12 3.52
C LEU A 68 17.06 -0.48 2.30
N GLY A 69 16.13 -1.18 1.67
CA GLY A 69 15.36 -0.63 0.57
C GLY A 69 16.02 -0.69 -0.78
N VAL A 70 17.04 -1.52 -0.92
CA VAL A 70 17.85 -1.62 -2.14
C VAL A 70 17.78 -3.01 -2.78
N GLY A 71 16.92 -3.90 -2.27
CA GLY A 71 16.68 -5.24 -2.83
C GLY A 71 16.30 -5.22 -4.32
N TYR A 72 15.55 -4.20 -4.76
CA TYR A 72 15.13 -4.03 -6.15
C TYR A 72 16.30 -3.90 -7.15
N HIS A 73 17.51 -3.63 -6.68
CA HIS A 73 18.72 -3.62 -7.50
C HIS A 73 19.36 -4.99 -7.72
N PHE A 74 18.97 -5.98 -6.92
CA PHE A 74 19.60 -7.30 -6.84
C PHE A 74 18.58 -8.45 -6.85
N SER A 75 17.36 -8.22 -7.36
CA SER A 75 16.28 -9.21 -7.35
C SER A 75 16.73 -10.56 -7.93
N GLU A 76 17.43 -10.58 -9.06
CA GLU A 76 17.98 -11.82 -9.65
C GLU A 76 18.93 -12.54 -8.70
N CYS A 77 19.88 -11.82 -8.08
CA CYS A 77 20.82 -12.43 -7.13
C CYS A 77 20.12 -13.00 -5.89
N ILE A 78 19.12 -12.29 -5.37
CA ILE A 78 18.34 -12.73 -4.21
C ILE A 78 17.53 -13.97 -4.56
N GLU A 79 16.83 -13.98 -5.69
CA GLU A 79 16.03 -15.13 -6.13
C GLU A 79 16.90 -16.36 -6.41
N ASP A 80 18.08 -16.20 -7.03
CA ASP A 80 19.04 -17.29 -7.24
C ASP A 80 19.51 -17.88 -5.90
N MET A 81 19.87 -17.02 -4.92
CA MET A 81 20.27 -17.46 -3.59
C MET A 81 19.15 -18.22 -2.87
N LEU A 82 17.90 -17.74 -2.94
CA LEU A 82 16.75 -18.39 -2.34
C LEU A 82 16.42 -19.72 -3.02
N ALA A 83 16.54 -19.81 -4.34
CA ALA A 83 16.31 -21.04 -5.09
C ALA A 83 17.36 -22.12 -4.75
N ASP A 84 18.63 -21.73 -4.61
CA ASP A 84 19.72 -22.61 -4.17
C ASP A 84 19.47 -23.12 -2.75
N MET A 85 19.04 -22.22 -1.84
CA MET A 85 18.66 -22.56 -0.48
C MET A 85 17.49 -23.55 -0.44
N HIS A 86 16.41 -23.25 -1.17
CA HIS A 86 15.23 -24.11 -1.25
C HIS A 86 15.58 -25.52 -1.72
N SER A 87 16.35 -25.60 -2.80
CA SER A 87 16.78 -26.85 -3.42
C SER A 87 17.70 -27.70 -2.53
N ALA A 88 18.50 -27.05 -1.69
CA ALA A 88 19.34 -27.72 -0.70
C ALA A 88 18.53 -28.25 0.48
N HIS A 89 17.51 -27.51 0.90
CA HIS A 89 16.64 -27.86 2.01
C HIS A 89 15.67 -29.01 1.71
N GLU A 90 15.18 -29.16 0.48
CA GLU A 90 14.40 -30.35 0.08
C GLU A 90 15.18 -31.67 0.21
N LYS A 91 16.52 -31.60 0.28
CA LYS A 91 17.42 -32.76 0.34
C LYS A 91 17.97 -33.04 1.74
N LEU A 92 17.68 -32.19 2.72
CA LEU A 92 18.25 -32.26 4.08
C LEU A 92 17.15 -32.13 5.16
N GLU A 93 17.22 -32.93 6.22
CA GLU A 93 16.44 -32.77 7.47
C GLU A 93 16.90 -31.53 8.30
N SER A 94 17.20 -30.38 7.67
CA SER A 94 18.12 -29.37 8.21
C SER A 94 17.53 -28.18 8.97
N TYR A 95 16.23 -28.13 9.26
CA TYR A 95 15.69 -27.05 10.09
C TYR A 95 15.79 -27.30 11.59
N GLU A 96 16.05 -28.54 12.04
CA GLU A 96 16.06 -28.86 13.48
C GLU A 96 17.06 -27.99 14.26
N ASN A 97 18.23 -27.74 13.68
CA ASN A 97 19.32 -27.01 14.33
C ASN A 97 19.19 -25.48 14.32
N TYR A 98 18.25 -24.90 13.57
CA TYR A 98 18.06 -23.45 13.55
C TYR A 98 17.55 -22.94 14.89
N ASP A 99 18.10 -21.84 15.37
CA ASP A 99 17.53 -21.09 16.49
C ASP A 99 16.24 -20.34 16.06
N LEU A 100 15.57 -19.73 17.04
CA LEU A 100 14.29 -19.05 16.80
C LEU A 100 14.45 -17.92 15.78
N PHE A 101 15.53 -17.14 15.89
CA PHE A 101 15.85 -16.08 14.97
C PHE A 101 15.97 -16.60 13.53
N THR A 102 16.83 -17.59 13.29
CA THR A 102 17.07 -18.16 11.96
C THR A 102 15.82 -18.81 11.40
N THR A 103 15.06 -19.55 12.21
CA THR A 103 13.82 -20.22 11.77
C THR A 103 12.76 -19.20 11.35
N SER A 104 12.58 -18.15 12.16
CA SER A 104 11.59 -17.12 11.87
C SER A 104 11.98 -16.27 10.67
N LEU A 105 13.28 -15.96 10.53
CA LEU A 105 13.82 -15.23 9.39
C LEU A 105 13.67 -16.03 8.10
N TYR A 106 14.03 -17.31 8.12
CA TYR A 106 13.84 -18.24 7.01
C TYR A 106 12.37 -18.27 6.58
N PHE A 107 11.45 -18.53 7.52
CA PHE A 107 10.02 -18.59 7.23
C PHE A 107 9.52 -17.29 6.57
N ARG A 108 9.88 -16.15 7.16
CA ARG A 108 9.45 -14.83 6.69
C ARG A 108 9.93 -14.55 5.27
N ILE A 109 11.25 -14.63 5.03
CA ILE A 109 11.81 -14.32 3.71
C ILE A 109 11.22 -15.27 2.66
N PHE A 110 11.23 -16.58 2.91
CA PHE A 110 10.71 -17.54 1.93
C PHE A 110 9.24 -17.30 1.59
N ARG A 111 8.39 -17.03 2.59
CA ARG A 111 6.98 -16.67 2.36
C ARG A 111 6.81 -15.36 1.59
N GLN A 112 7.62 -14.33 1.89
CA GLN A 112 7.61 -13.05 1.14
C GLN A 112 8.01 -13.23 -0.34
N HIS A 113 8.87 -14.21 -0.63
CA HIS A 113 9.25 -14.57 -2.00
C HIS A 113 8.35 -15.64 -2.64
N GLY A 114 7.23 -16.00 -1.99
CA GLY A 114 6.21 -16.89 -2.54
C GLY A 114 6.43 -18.38 -2.30
N TYR A 115 7.48 -18.78 -1.57
CA TYR A 115 7.69 -20.19 -1.22
C TYR A 115 6.71 -20.64 -0.14
N SER A 116 6.10 -21.81 -0.35
CA SER A 116 5.19 -22.42 0.63
C SER A 116 5.96 -23.15 1.73
N VAL A 117 6.37 -22.41 2.77
CA VAL A 117 7.00 -22.98 3.97
C VAL A 117 5.94 -23.34 4.99
N ALA A 118 5.90 -24.59 5.46
CA ALA A 118 4.92 -25.05 6.44
C ALA A 118 5.06 -24.36 7.81
N SER A 119 3.95 -23.87 8.40
CA SER A 119 3.96 -23.21 9.71
C SER A 119 4.37 -24.12 10.87
N GLU A 120 4.27 -25.43 10.68
CA GLU A 120 4.66 -26.46 11.62
C GLU A 120 6.16 -26.44 11.97
N ILE A 121 6.98 -25.73 11.21
CA ILE A 121 8.39 -25.48 11.53
C ILE A 121 8.56 -24.84 12.93
N PHE A 122 7.55 -24.12 13.41
CA PHE A 122 7.55 -23.51 14.75
C PHE A 122 7.16 -24.48 15.89
N ASN A 123 6.69 -25.69 15.58
CA ASN A 123 6.27 -26.65 16.61
C ASN A 123 7.41 -27.09 17.53
N LYS A 124 8.66 -27.04 17.06
CA LYS A 124 9.84 -27.36 17.89
C LYS A 124 10.09 -26.34 19.02
N TYR A 125 9.45 -25.18 18.97
CA TYR A 125 9.49 -24.17 20.03
C TYR A 125 8.31 -24.29 21.00
N LYS A 126 7.48 -25.33 20.85
CA LYS A 126 6.37 -25.62 21.75
C LYS A 126 6.78 -26.60 22.84
N GLU A 127 6.21 -26.39 24.02
CA GLU A 127 6.25 -27.31 25.14
C GLU A 127 5.30 -28.49 24.91
N ALA A 128 5.37 -29.52 25.77
CA ALA A 128 4.54 -30.71 25.68
C ALA A 128 3.02 -30.45 25.78
N ASP A 129 2.61 -29.29 26.33
CA ASP A 129 1.20 -28.86 26.38
C ASP A 129 0.73 -28.16 25.09
N GLY A 130 1.61 -28.05 24.08
CA GLY A 130 1.33 -27.43 22.79
C GLY A 130 1.49 -25.91 22.75
N LYS A 131 1.89 -25.25 23.84
CA LYS A 131 2.12 -23.80 23.89
C LYS A 131 3.57 -23.46 23.58
N LEU A 132 3.81 -22.26 23.06
CA LEU A 132 5.17 -21.76 22.87
C LEU A 132 5.91 -21.66 24.21
N SER A 133 7.16 -22.13 24.20
CA SER A 133 8.01 -22.18 25.38
C SER A 133 8.35 -20.78 25.87
N GLU A 134 8.21 -20.54 27.18
CA GLU A 134 8.70 -19.31 27.81
C GLU A 134 10.22 -19.14 27.65
N ALA A 135 10.97 -20.22 27.42
CA ALA A 135 12.42 -20.15 27.24
C ALA A 135 12.83 -19.29 26.03
N ILE A 136 11.99 -19.22 24.99
CA ILE A 136 12.29 -18.42 23.80
C ILE A 136 12.25 -16.91 24.07
N THR A 137 11.67 -16.49 25.19
CA THR A 137 11.65 -15.08 25.60
C THR A 137 13.04 -14.55 26.03
N ASN A 138 14.00 -15.46 26.28
CA ASN A 138 15.40 -15.11 26.54
C ASN A 138 16.17 -14.69 25.26
N ASP A 139 15.58 -14.84 24.08
CA ASP A 139 16.10 -14.36 22.80
C ASP A 139 15.21 -13.24 22.24
N PRO A 140 15.47 -11.96 22.60
CA PRO A 140 14.71 -10.83 22.10
C PRO A 140 14.70 -10.69 20.57
N ALA A 141 15.80 -11.05 19.91
CA ALA A 141 15.93 -10.92 18.47
C ALA A 141 15.11 -12.02 17.77
N GLY A 142 15.19 -13.26 18.26
CA GLY A 142 14.35 -14.35 17.79
C GLY A 142 12.87 -14.10 18.01
N LEU A 143 12.49 -13.55 19.16
CA LEU A 143 11.09 -13.21 19.45
C LEU A 143 10.56 -12.11 18.53
N LEU A 144 11.37 -11.09 18.24
CA LEU A 144 11.03 -10.06 17.25
C LEU A 144 10.88 -10.66 15.84
N SER A 145 11.80 -11.52 15.43
CA SER A 145 11.71 -12.21 14.13
C SER A 145 10.47 -13.10 14.04
N LEU A 146 10.08 -13.78 15.14
CA LEU A 146 8.85 -14.59 15.20
C LEU A 146 7.60 -13.72 15.05
N TYR A 147 7.57 -12.56 15.71
CA TYR A 147 6.49 -11.60 15.57
C TYR A 147 6.31 -11.16 14.11
N GLU A 148 7.40 -10.78 13.44
CA GLU A 148 7.35 -10.36 12.03
C GLU A 148 6.93 -11.51 11.10
N ALA A 149 7.41 -12.72 11.36
CA ALA A 149 7.03 -13.92 10.60
C ALA A 149 5.55 -14.26 10.74
N ALA A 150 4.96 -14.07 11.93
CA ALA A 150 3.56 -14.41 12.19
C ALA A 150 2.55 -13.50 11.46
N HIS A 151 2.98 -12.34 10.95
CA HIS A 151 2.15 -11.49 10.08
C HIS A 151 1.96 -12.05 8.67
N LEU A 152 2.75 -13.07 8.26
CA LEU A 152 2.64 -13.77 6.97
C LEU A 152 1.76 -15.02 7.01
N ARG A 153 1.05 -15.22 8.12
CA ARG A 153 0.11 -16.34 8.27
C ARG A 153 -0.98 -16.32 7.21
N ILE A 154 -1.42 -17.49 6.78
CA ILE A 154 -2.59 -17.70 5.93
C ILE A 154 -3.73 -18.35 6.74
N HIS A 155 -4.87 -18.61 6.10
CA HIS A 155 -5.98 -19.29 6.77
C HIS A 155 -5.59 -20.71 7.21
N GLY A 156 -6.05 -21.11 8.40
CA GLY A 156 -5.82 -22.44 8.95
C GLY A 156 -4.53 -22.62 9.76
N GLU A 157 -3.65 -21.62 9.79
CA GLU A 157 -2.36 -21.70 10.50
C GLU A 157 -2.45 -21.29 11.98
N ALA A 158 -3.16 -22.08 12.78
CA ALA A 158 -3.35 -21.82 14.22
C ALA A 158 -2.02 -21.63 14.99
N VAL A 159 -0.95 -22.31 14.55
CA VAL A 159 0.40 -22.14 15.12
C VAL A 159 0.88 -20.69 15.04
N LEU A 160 0.59 -19.99 13.95
CA LEU A 160 1.00 -18.60 13.76
C LEU A 160 0.04 -17.60 14.40
N ASP A 161 -1.25 -17.94 14.49
CA ASP A 161 -2.19 -17.15 15.30
C ASP A 161 -1.73 -17.14 16.78
N ASP A 162 -1.35 -18.31 17.33
CA ASP A 162 -0.76 -18.43 18.67
C ASP A 162 0.58 -17.67 18.78
N ALA A 163 1.45 -17.78 17.76
CA ALA A 163 2.75 -17.12 17.74
C ALA A 163 2.63 -15.60 17.73
N LEU A 164 1.69 -15.04 16.97
CA LEU A 164 1.44 -13.62 16.93
C LEU A 164 0.95 -13.12 18.30
N ALA A 165 -0.03 -13.81 18.90
CA ALA A 165 -0.55 -13.44 20.22
C ALA A 165 0.55 -13.51 21.31
N PHE A 166 1.32 -14.60 21.34
CA PHE A 166 2.41 -14.81 22.30
C PHE A 166 3.50 -13.75 22.16
N SER A 167 4.06 -13.60 20.94
CA SER A 167 5.16 -12.67 20.67
C SER A 167 4.75 -11.22 20.92
N THR A 168 3.54 -10.81 20.51
CA THR A 168 3.00 -9.47 20.78
C THR A 168 2.96 -9.17 22.28
N SER A 169 2.42 -10.10 23.08
CA SER A 169 2.31 -9.91 24.53
C SER A 169 3.69 -9.76 25.19
N ARG A 170 4.64 -10.61 24.79
CA ARG A 170 6.00 -10.62 25.36
C ARG A 170 6.81 -9.40 24.91
N LEU A 171 6.77 -9.03 23.64
CA LEU A 171 7.42 -7.82 23.13
C LEU A 171 6.85 -6.54 23.77
N LYS A 172 5.53 -6.44 23.99
CA LYS A 172 4.93 -5.31 24.72
C LYS A 172 5.44 -5.21 26.16
N SER A 173 5.67 -6.35 26.82
CA SER A 173 6.29 -6.37 28.16
C SER A 173 7.75 -5.92 28.11
N MET A 174 8.52 -6.42 27.13
CA MET A 174 9.94 -6.11 26.98
C MET A 174 10.17 -4.64 26.59
N ALA A 175 9.31 -4.07 25.74
CA ALA A 175 9.41 -2.67 25.32
C ALA A 175 9.37 -1.68 26.51
N LYS A 176 8.80 -2.08 27.65
CA LYS A 176 8.77 -1.30 28.90
C LYS A 176 10.07 -1.36 29.70
N SER A 177 10.87 -2.41 29.52
CA SER A 177 12.06 -2.70 30.32
C SER A 177 13.37 -2.63 29.54
N LEU A 178 13.33 -2.69 28.22
CA LEU A 178 14.52 -2.61 27.38
C LEU A 178 15.09 -1.19 27.37
N ASP A 179 16.40 -1.09 27.62
CA ASP A 179 17.17 0.14 27.48
C ASP A 179 17.04 0.73 26.07
N SER A 180 17.29 2.03 25.91
CA SER A 180 17.06 2.78 24.66
C SER A 180 17.98 2.41 23.47
N GLY A 181 18.57 1.22 23.45
CA GLY A 181 19.40 0.72 22.35
C GLY A 181 18.61 0.38 21.08
N SER A 182 19.34 0.06 19.99
CA SER A 182 18.78 -0.22 18.66
C SER A 182 17.70 -1.31 18.69
N LEU A 183 17.92 -2.42 19.39
CA LEU A 183 16.93 -3.50 19.50
C LEU A 183 15.62 -3.03 20.14
N ALA A 184 15.66 -2.21 21.18
CA ALA A 184 14.45 -1.70 21.83
C ALA A 184 13.67 -0.75 20.91
N ARG A 185 14.37 0.04 20.10
CA ARG A 185 13.75 0.89 19.07
C ARG A 185 13.11 0.05 17.97
N GLN A 186 13.78 -1.02 17.53
CA GLN A 186 13.22 -1.97 16.55
C GLN A 186 11.97 -2.67 17.09
N VAL A 187 11.99 -3.14 18.35
CA VAL A 187 10.82 -3.74 19.00
C VAL A 187 9.66 -2.74 19.08
N ARG A 188 9.92 -1.49 19.49
CA ARG A 188 8.89 -0.45 19.55
C ARG A 188 8.33 -0.13 18.15
N ARG A 189 9.20 -0.04 17.13
CA ARG A 189 8.78 0.20 15.76
C ARG A 189 7.91 -0.95 15.24
N ALA A 190 8.31 -2.21 15.42
CA ALA A 190 7.54 -3.37 14.96
C ALA A 190 6.17 -3.49 15.65
N LEU A 191 6.08 -3.11 16.93
CA LEU A 191 4.81 -3.07 17.67
C LEU A 191 3.89 -1.92 17.26
N GLU A 192 4.45 -0.82 16.75
CA GLU A 192 3.68 0.28 16.13
C GLU A 192 3.24 -0.14 14.73
N GLN A 193 4.17 -0.62 13.91
CA GLN A 193 3.98 -0.97 12.52
C GLN A 193 4.74 -2.28 12.22
N PRO A 194 4.04 -3.42 12.03
CA PRO A 194 4.67 -4.65 11.57
C PRO A 194 5.31 -4.45 10.20
N LEU A 195 6.49 -5.04 9.96
CA LEU A 195 7.23 -4.90 8.70
C LEU A 195 6.37 -5.30 7.50
N HIS A 196 5.62 -6.40 7.62
CA HIS A 196 4.80 -6.91 6.52
C HIS A 196 3.61 -5.99 6.16
N LYS A 197 3.18 -5.15 7.11
CA LYS A 197 2.05 -4.22 6.93
C LYS A 197 2.48 -2.77 6.72
N GLY A 198 3.78 -2.48 6.75
CA GLY A 198 4.33 -1.13 6.63
C GLY A 198 4.73 -0.77 5.19
N ILE A 199 4.67 0.51 4.84
CA ILE A 199 5.15 1.01 3.55
C ILE A 199 6.67 0.87 3.48
N GLN A 200 7.17 0.18 2.44
CA GLN A 200 8.59 -0.19 2.33
C GLN A 200 9.56 0.99 2.43
N ARG A 201 9.21 2.18 1.89
CA ARG A 201 10.07 3.39 1.98
C ARG A 201 10.15 3.99 3.37
N ILE A 202 9.09 3.88 4.16
CA ILE A 202 9.09 4.34 5.56
C ILE A 202 9.96 3.38 6.38
N GLU A 203 9.68 2.07 6.27
CA GLU A 203 10.42 1.05 7.04
C GLU A 203 11.91 1.05 6.72
N ALA A 204 12.28 1.24 5.45
CA ALA A 204 13.70 1.29 5.09
C ALA A 204 14.43 2.51 5.65
N LYS A 205 13.78 3.68 5.71
CA LYS A 205 14.43 4.86 6.29
C LYS A 205 14.64 4.69 7.79
N HIS A 206 13.68 4.09 8.50
CA HIS A 206 13.90 3.69 9.89
C HIS A 206 15.02 2.65 10.02
N PHE A 207 15.03 1.64 9.16
CA PHE A 207 16.05 0.59 9.21
C PHE A 207 17.45 1.10 8.90
N ILE A 208 17.61 2.05 7.96
CA ILE A 208 18.91 2.71 7.69
C ILE A 208 19.45 3.34 8.98
N SER A 209 18.61 4.03 9.77
CA SER A 209 19.01 4.58 11.07
C SER A 209 19.43 3.48 12.06
N PHE A 210 18.69 2.38 12.14
CA PHE A 210 19.04 1.26 13.04
C PHE A 210 20.33 0.55 12.61
N TYR A 211 20.54 0.41 11.31
CA TYR A 211 21.70 -0.25 10.71
C TYR A 211 22.96 0.60 10.87
N GLU A 212 22.87 1.92 10.77
CA GLU A 212 23.98 2.84 11.02
C GLU A 212 24.54 2.71 12.45
N GLU A 213 23.68 2.46 13.43
CA GLU A 213 24.05 2.23 14.83
C GLU A 213 24.55 0.80 15.11
N SER A 214 24.38 -0.13 14.17
CA SER A 214 24.77 -1.52 14.36
C SER A 214 26.30 -1.69 14.42
N THR A 215 26.76 -2.55 15.32
CA THR A 215 28.17 -2.99 15.40
C THR A 215 28.55 -3.93 14.26
N TYR A 216 27.56 -4.52 13.57
CA TYR A 216 27.73 -5.46 12.47
C TYR A 216 27.49 -4.83 11.09
N LYS A 217 27.39 -3.49 11.02
CA LYS A 217 27.11 -2.82 9.76
C LYS A 217 28.25 -3.04 8.75
N ASN A 218 27.85 -3.15 7.50
CA ASN A 218 28.74 -3.04 6.35
C ASN A 218 28.66 -1.59 5.82
N ASP A 219 29.76 -0.85 5.89
CA ASP A 219 29.80 0.57 5.53
C ASP A 219 29.55 0.81 4.03
N VAL A 220 29.97 -0.12 3.16
CA VAL A 220 29.71 -0.05 1.71
C VAL A 220 28.21 -0.15 1.46
N LEU A 221 27.55 -1.13 2.07
CA LEU A 221 26.11 -1.35 1.94
C LEU A 221 25.29 -0.20 2.55
N LEU A 222 25.69 0.32 3.72
CA LEU A 222 25.03 1.48 4.35
C LEU A 222 25.13 2.71 3.46
N LYS A 223 26.34 3.03 2.96
CA LYS A 223 26.54 4.20 2.10
C LYS A 223 25.76 4.08 0.79
N PHE A 224 25.75 2.89 0.20
CA PHE A 224 24.94 2.58 -0.97
C PHE A 224 23.45 2.85 -0.72
N ALA A 225 22.89 2.34 0.38
CA ALA A 225 21.49 2.54 0.73
C ALA A 225 21.13 4.01 0.96
N LYS A 226 21.98 4.78 1.63
CA LYS A 226 21.77 6.22 1.83
C LYS A 226 21.77 7.01 0.52
N LEU A 227 22.72 6.73 -0.37
CA LEU A 227 22.81 7.40 -1.68
C LEU A 227 21.61 7.05 -2.57
N ASP A 228 21.25 5.77 -2.64
CA ASP A 228 20.09 5.29 -3.39
C ASP A 228 18.80 5.96 -2.90
N TYR A 229 18.55 5.94 -1.58
CA TYR A 229 17.38 6.56 -0.99
C TYR A 229 17.28 8.05 -1.34
N ASN A 230 18.39 8.80 -1.22
CA ASN A 230 18.41 10.22 -1.54
C ASN A 230 18.21 10.50 -3.03
N LEU A 231 18.75 9.67 -3.93
CA LEU A 231 18.49 9.76 -5.37
C LEU A 231 17.02 9.51 -5.68
N ALA A 232 16.42 8.47 -5.12
CA ALA A 232 14.99 8.20 -5.29
C ALA A 232 14.14 9.37 -4.76
N GLN A 233 14.48 9.93 -3.60
CA GLN A 233 13.81 11.11 -3.05
C GLN A 233 13.93 12.34 -3.96
N MET A 234 15.09 12.58 -4.58
CA MET A 234 15.26 13.67 -5.55
C MET A 234 14.34 13.48 -6.76
N LEU A 235 14.18 12.24 -7.24
CA LEU A 235 13.24 11.91 -8.31
C LEU A 235 11.80 12.17 -7.87
N TYR A 236 11.41 11.74 -6.66
CA TYR A 236 10.05 11.93 -6.15
C TYR A 236 9.66 13.40 -6.09
N LYS A 237 10.59 14.27 -5.66
CA LYS A 237 10.40 15.72 -5.67
C LYS A 237 10.09 16.24 -7.07
N GLN A 238 10.78 15.75 -8.10
CA GLN A 238 10.54 16.18 -9.49
C GLN A 238 9.19 15.71 -10.03
N GLU A 239 8.83 14.46 -9.78
CA GLU A 239 7.52 13.88 -10.13
C GLU A 239 6.38 14.63 -9.42
N LEU A 240 6.50 14.84 -8.10
CA LEU A 240 5.54 15.59 -7.30
C LEU A 240 5.36 17.02 -7.84
N SER A 241 6.46 17.66 -8.23
CA SER A 241 6.41 18.99 -8.84
C SER A 241 5.67 19.00 -10.18
N GLN A 242 5.83 17.96 -10.99
CA GLN A 242 5.10 17.79 -12.24
C GLN A 242 3.59 17.61 -12.00
N VAL A 243 3.18 16.71 -11.11
CA VAL A 243 1.76 16.47 -10.83
C VAL A 243 1.11 17.65 -10.11
N LYS A 244 1.85 18.38 -9.27
CA LYS A 244 1.34 19.60 -8.63
C LYS A 244 1.06 20.71 -9.65
N ARG A 245 1.93 20.89 -10.65
CA ARG A 245 1.68 21.83 -11.76
C ARG A 245 0.46 21.43 -12.59
N TRP A 246 0.32 20.13 -12.88
CA TRP A 246 -0.86 19.60 -13.56
C TRP A 246 -2.14 19.92 -12.78
N TRP A 247 -2.18 19.63 -11.47
CA TRP A 247 -3.31 19.93 -10.61
C TRP A 247 -3.64 21.43 -10.57
N THR A 248 -2.61 22.27 -10.43
CA THR A 248 -2.76 23.73 -10.42
C THR A 248 -3.35 24.25 -11.74
N ALA A 249 -2.97 23.66 -12.89
CA ALA A 249 -3.48 24.05 -14.20
C ALA A 249 -4.97 23.69 -14.41
N LEU A 250 -5.47 22.66 -13.72
CA LEU A 250 -6.89 22.30 -13.73
C LEU A 250 -7.74 23.35 -13.00
N ASP A 251 -7.18 24.01 -11.99
CA ASP A 251 -7.80 25.11 -11.23
C ASP A 251 -9.13 24.69 -10.57
N PHE A 252 -9.12 23.49 -9.97
CA PHE A 252 -10.27 22.97 -9.22
C PHE A 252 -10.60 23.84 -8.01
N ASP A 253 -9.59 24.35 -7.31
CA ASP A 253 -9.79 25.20 -6.13
C ASP A 253 -10.68 26.43 -6.45
N SER A 254 -10.59 26.99 -7.66
CA SER A 254 -11.45 28.12 -8.08
C SER A 254 -12.77 27.66 -8.71
N LYS A 255 -12.75 26.59 -9.53
CA LYS A 255 -13.90 26.17 -10.34
C LYS A 255 -14.88 25.26 -9.59
N PHE A 256 -14.38 24.52 -8.61
CA PHE A 256 -15.14 23.56 -7.83
C PHE A 256 -14.58 23.45 -6.39
N PRO A 257 -14.68 24.51 -5.56
CA PRO A 257 -14.04 24.57 -4.25
C PRO A 257 -14.59 23.57 -3.21
N GLN A 258 -15.67 22.84 -3.53
CA GLN A 258 -16.27 21.84 -2.63
C GLN A 258 -15.57 20.48 -2.68
N ILE A 259 -14.62 20.25 -3.59
CA ILE A 259 -13.87 18.99 -3.63
C ILE A 259 -12.60 19.07 -2.78
N ARG A 260 -12.10 17.92 -2.33
CA ARG A 260 -10.82 17.78 -1.65
C ARG A 260 -9.67 18.09 -2.61
N SER A 261 -8.69 18.84 -2.10
CA SER A 261 -7.44 19.16 -2.80
C SER A 261 -6.32 18.37 -2.13
N ARG A 262 -6.03 17.16 -2.63
CA ARG A 262 -5.16 16.14 -1.98
C ARG A 262 -4.11 15.55 -2.92
N ILE A 263 -3.52 16.40 -3.76
CA ILE A 263 -2.55 15.98 -4.79
C ILE A 263 -1.24 15.43 -4.19
N VAL A 264 -0.77 15.99 -3.07
CA VAL A 264 0.47 15.56 -2.42
C VAL A 264 0.27 14.22 -1.73
N GLU A 265 -0.88 14.04 -1.08
CA GLU A 265 -1.33 12.80 -0.46
C GLU A 265 -1.54 11.71 -1.51
N ALA A 266 -2.19 12.04 -2.63
CA ALA A 266 -2.35 11.11 -3.74
C ALA A 266 -1.02 10.66 -4.35
N TYR A 267 -0.03 11.56 -4.41
CA TYR A 267 1.32 11.20 -4.84
C TYR A 267 2.06 10.34 -3.81
N PHE A 268 1.87 10.59 -2.51
CA PHE A 268 2.37 9.71 -1.45
C PHE A 268 1.82 8.29 -1.59
N TRP A 269 0.52 8.13 -1.88
CA TRP A 269 -0.08 6.82 -2.17
C TRP A 269 0.62 6.11 -3.33
N ALA A 270 0.95 6.86 -4.39
CA ALA A 270 1.67 6.33 -5.54
C ALA A 270 3.07 5.82 -5.16
N VAL A 271 3.84 6.62 -4.41
CA VAL A 271 5.18 6.24 -3.90
C VAL A 271 5.10 5.04 -2.97
N GLY A 272 4.10 4.98 -2.09
CA GLY A 272 3.90 3.86 -1.20
C GLY A 272 3.51 2.56 -1.92
N THR A 273 2.84 2.67 -3.07
CA THR A 273 2.42 1.52 -3.90
C THR A 273 3.54 1.00 -4.79
N SER A 274 4.39 1.89 -5.33
CA SER A 274 5.58 1.53 -6.11
C SER A 274 6.60 2.66 -6.00
N PHE A 275 7.76 2.37 -5.42
CA PHE A 275 8.75 3.38 -5.08
C PHE A 275 9.97 3.37 -6.02
N GLU A 276 10.12 2.32 -6.83
CA GLU A 276 11.29 2.09 -7.65
C GLU A 276 11.44 3.18 -8.73
N PRO A 277 12.67 3.66 -9.03
CA PRO A 277 12.87 4.73 -10.00
C PRO A 277 12.34 4.43 -11.42
N LEU A 278 12.26 3.16 -11.81
CA LEU A 278 11.76 2.75 -13.13
C LEU A 278 10.25 3.00 -13.31
N ASP A 279 9.51 3.10 -12.21
CA ASP A 279 8.05 3.23 -12.21
C ASP A 279 7.58 4.69 -12.13
N ALA A 280 8.47 5.65 -12.48
CA ALA A 280 8.18 7.08 -12.44
C ALA A 280 6.91 7.47 -13.20
N LEU A 281 6.73 6.94 -14.42
CA LEU A 281 5.52 7.20 -15.19
C LEU A 281 4.30 6.62 -14.50
N ALA A 282 4.40 5.37 -14.00
CA ALA A 282 3.32 4.69 -13.30
C ALA A 282 2.84 5.49 -12.08
N ARG A 283 3.76 6.05 -11.28
CA ARG A 283 3.40 6.92 -10.15
C ARG A 283 2.69 8.20 -10.57
N ILE A 284 3.18 8.90 -11.59
CA ILE A 284 2.56 10.13 -12.11
C ILE A 284 1.13 9.83 -12.59
N MET A 285 0.99 8.76 -13.36
CA MET A 285 -0.25 8.26 -13.92
C MET A 285 -1.26 7.87 -12.83
N PHE A 286 -0.83 7.03 -11.87
CA PHE A 286 -1.60 6.65 -10.69
C PHE A 286 -2.10 7.87 -9.93
N THR A 287 -1.22 8.84 -9.68
CA THR A 287 -1.56 10.07 -8.93
C THR A 287 -2.69 10.84 -9.61
N LYS A 288 -2.62 11.01 -10.94
CA LYS A 288 -3.66 11.69 -11.70
C LYS A 288 -4.99 10.93 -11.66
N MET A 289 -4.94 9.60 -11.75
CA MET A 289 -6.14 8.76 -11.63
C MET A 289 -6.76 8.82 -10.24
N LEU A 290 -5.96 8.78 -9.17
CA LEU A 290 -6.43 8.91 -7.80
C LEU A 290 -7.07 10.29 -7.56
N CYS A 291 -6.46 11.37 -8.03
CA CYS A 291 -7.07 12.70 -7.93
C CYS A 291 -8.40 12.78 -8.71
N THR A 292 -8.45 12.19 -9.91
CA THR A 292 -9.67 12.13 -10.72
C THR A 292 -10.77 11.32 -10.02
N LEU A 293 -10.38 10.22 -9.36
CA LEU A 293 -11.29 9.41 -8.56
C LEU A 293 -11.81 10.20 -7.34
N SER A 294 -10.93 10.88 -6.59
CA SER A 294 -11.33 11.69 -5.43
C SER A 294 -12.29 12.81 -5.82
N VAL A 295 -12.06 13.47 -6.96
CA VAL A 295 -12.99 14.48 -7.49
C VAL A 295 -14.35 13.87 -7.79
N ALA A 296 -14.38 12.66 -8.36
CA ALA A 296 -15.62 11.96 -8.65
C ALA A 296 -16.32 11.50 -7.37
N ASP A 297 -15.57 10.99 -6.38
CA ASP A 297 -16.08 10.61 -5.05
C ASP A 297 -16.83 11.79 -4.41
N ASP A 298 -16.17 12.96 -4.29
CA ASP A 298 -16.75 14.20 -3.76
C ASP A 298 -17.99 14.67 -4.55
N LEU A 299 -18.00 14.44 -5.87
CA LEU A 299 -19.16 14.73 -6.69
C LEU A 299 -20.35 13.82 -6.32
N TYR A 300 -20.14 12.53 -6.06
CA TYR A 300 -21.21 11.59 -5.74
C TYR A 300 -21.72 11.71 -4.29
N ASP A 301 -20.83 11.93 -3.32
CA ASP A 301 -21.16 11.85 -1.91
C ASP A 301 -21.41 13.22 -1.24
N ALA A 302 -20.82 14.29 -1.78
CA ALA A 302 -20.71 15.60 -1.13
C ALA A 302 -21.05 16.79 -2.03
N TYR A 303 -21.67 16.58 -3.21
CA TYR A 303 -22.14 17.69 -4.03
C TYR A 303 -23.33 17.42 -4.97
N GLY A 304 -23.27 16.37 -5.78
CA GLY A 304 -24.19 16.12 -6.88
C GLY A 304 -25.61 15.79 -6.41
N THR A 305 -26.61 16.28 -7.13
CA THR A 305 -27.99 15.79 -6.90
C THR A 305 -28.20 14.45 -7.60
N ILE A 306 -29.14 13.63 -7.13
CA ILE A 306 -29.43 12.33 -7.78
C ILE A 306 -29.74 12.47 -9.28
N GLU A 307 -30.39 13.56 -9.70
CA GLU A 307 -30.67 13.84 -11.11
C GLU A 307 -29.39 14.12 -11.93
N GLU A 308 -28.48 14.91 -11.38
CA GLU A 308 -27.17 15.19 -11.99
C GLU A 308 -26.30 13.92 -12.03
N LEU A 309 -26.25 13.17 -10.93
CA LEU A 309 -25.50 11.92 -10.82
C LEU A 309 -26.02 10.87 -11.80
N ASN A 310 -27.34 10.70 -11.95
CA ASN A 310 -27.93 9.84 -12.97
C ASN A 310 -27.47 10.20 -14.40
N THR A 311 -27.30 11.49 -14.68
CA THR A 311 -26.87 11.97 -15.99
C THR A 311 -25.36 11.78 -16.18
N TYR A 312 -24.57 12.06 -15.14
CA TYR A 312 -23.13 11.83 -15.11
C TYR A 312 -22.79 10.34 -15.28
N THR A 313 -23.43 9.44 -14.53
CA THR A 313 -23.21 8.00 -14.65
C THR A 313 -23.55 7.48 -16.06
N LYS A 314 -24.59 8.02 -16.71
CA LYS A 314 -24.91 7.68 -18.11
C LYS A 314 -23.86 8.17 -19.11
N ALA A 315 -23.23 9.31 -18.86
CA ALA A 315 -22.10 9.75 -19.68
C ALA A 315 -20.89 8.82 -19.48
N ILE A 316 -20.63 8.38 -18.25
CA ILE A 316 -19.60 7.38 -17.93
C ILE A 316 -19.84 6.03 -18.62
N GLU A 317 -21.09 5.63 -18.89
CA GLU A 317 -21.35 4.40 -19.69
C GLU A 317 -20.72 4.47 -21.09
N ARG A 318 -20.64 5.68 -21.66
CA ARG A 318 -20.17 5.91 -23.03
C ARG A 318 -18.69 6.29 -23.10
N LEU A 319 -18.19 7.05 -22.13
CA LEU A 319 -16.79 7.54 -22.07
C LEU A 319 -16.33 8.21 -23.39
N ASP A 320 -17.20 9.02 -23.99
CA ASP A 320 -16.89 9.80 -25.19
C ASP A 320 -17.07 11.31 -24.95
N ILE A 321 -16.50 12.11 -25.86
CA ILE A 321 -16.57 13.58 -25.81
C ILE A 321 -17.99 14.11 -26.07
N GLU A 322 -18.80 13.34 -26.80
CA GLU A 322 -20.17 13.68 -27.20
C GLU A 322 -21.12 13.68 -26.00
N SER A 323 -20.79 12.90 -24.96
CA SER A 323 -21.55 12.81 -23.71
C SER A 323 -21.32 13.98 -22.74
N ILE A 324 -20.46 14.94 -23.09
CA ILE A 324 -20.27 16.18 -22.31
C ILE A 324 -21.52 17.06 -22.38
N ASP A 325 -22.20 17.05 -23.53
CA ASP A 325 -23.39 17.85 -23.76
C ASP A 325 -24.54 17.36 -22.87
N GLY A 326 -25.06 18.25 -22.03
CA GLY A 326 -26.16 17.96 -21.10
C GLY A 326 -25.73 17.72 -19.65
N LEU A 327 -24.42 17.66 -19.36
CA LEU A 327 -23.91 17.65 -17.99
C LEU A 327 -23.99 19.07 -17.35
N SER A 328 -24.16 19.12 -16.02
CA SER A 328 -23.98 20.37 -15.27
C SER A 328 -22.51 20.84 -15.33
N ASP A 329 -22.23 22.10 -15.03
CA ASP A 329 -20.89 22.67 -15.20
C ASP A 329 -19.83 21.93 -14.37
N GLN A 330 -20.14 21.55 -13.12
CA GLN A 330 -19.27 20.74 -12.27
C GLN A 330 -19.07 19.32 -12.83
N CYS A 331 -20.15 18.67 -13.27
CA CYS A 331 -20.08 17.36 -13.91
C CYS A 331 -19.22 17.39 -15.18
N LYS A 332 -19.34 18.44 -16.00
CA LYS A 332 -18.50 18.64 -17.20
C LYS A 332 -17.04 18.77 -16.85
N LEU A 333 -16.70 19.54 -15.81
CA LEU A 333 -15.33 19.70 -15.35
C LEU A 333 -14.71 18.36 -14.94
N CYS A 334 -15.43 17.58 -14.11
CA CYS A 334 -14.99 16.26 -13.65
C CYS A 334 -14.82 15.29 -14.83
N TYR A 335 -15.81 15.23 -15.72
CA TYR A 335 -15.81 14.34 -16.87
C TYR A 335 -14.72 14.69 -17.89
N THR A 336 -14.53 15.98 -18.19
CA THR A 336 -13.47 16.45 -19.10
C THR A 336 -12.09 16.13 -18.54
N THR A 337 -11.89 16.30 -17.24
CA THR A 337 -10.63 15.94 -16.56
C THR A 337 -10.34 14.46 -16.72
N LEU A 338 -11.33 13.60 -16.48
CA LEU A 338 -11.21 12.16 -16.70
C LEU A 338 -10.80 11.81 -18.14
N LEU A 339 -11.51 12.34 -19.14
CA LEU A 339 -11.19 12.07 -20.53
C LEU A 339 -9.76 12.49 -20.88
N ASN A 340 -9.33 13.67 -20.41
CA ASN A 340 -7.96 14.14 -20.63
C ASN A 340 -6.93 13.22 -19.99
N VAL A 341 -7.14 12.77 -18.74
CA VAL A 341 -6.21 11.83 -18.08
C VAL A 341 -6.15 10.50 -18.83
N LEU A 342 -7.28 9.96 -19.29
CA LEU A 342 -7.31 8.73 -20.10
C LEU A 342 -6.58 8.90 -21.44
N SER A 343 -6.74 10.04 -22.11
CA SER A 343 -6.01 10.35 -23.33
C SER A 343 -4.51 10.53 -23.09
N GLU A 344 -4.10 11.19 -22.01
CA GLU A 344 -2.70 11.31 -21.62
C GLU A 344 -2.06 9.93 -21.36
N TYR A 345 -2.80 9.01 -20.73
CA TYR A 345 -2.38 7.61 -20.59
C TYR A 345 -2.11 6.98 -21.95
N GLU A 346 -3.07 7.04 -22.88
CA GLU A 346 -2.92 6.46 -24.22
C GLU A 346 -1.70 7.05 -24.95
N GLU A 347 -1.49 8.37 -24.88
CA GLU A 347 -0.36 9.05 -25.50
C GLU A 347 1.00 8.62 -24.91
N ASP A 348 1.11 8.57 -23.58
CA ASP A 348 2.36 8.24 -22.90
C ASP A 348 2.73 6.75 -23.07
N LEU A 349 1.73 5.86 -23.10
CA LEU A 349 1.94 4.44 -23.44
C LEU A 349 2.48 4.28 -24.86
N VAL A 350 1.93 5.02 -25.84
CA VAL A 350 2.42 5.02 -27.22
C VAL A 350 3.87 5.55 -27.28
N LYS A 351 4.20 6.61 -26.53
CA LYS A 351 5.57 7.15 -26.46
C LYS A 351 6.57 6.14 -25.90
N GLN A 352 6.14 5.25 -24.99
CA GLN A 352 6.97 4.16 -24.46
C GLN A 352 7.05 2.94 -25.37
N GLY A 353 6.38 2.95 -26.52
CA GLY A 353 6.36 1.81 -27.45
C GLY A 353 5.44 0.67 -27.01
N SER A 354 4.50 0.94 -26.11
CA SER A 354 3.47 -0.03 -25.72
C SER A 354 2.41 -0.18 -26.81
N TYR A 355 1.90 -1.40 -26.98
CA TYR A 355 0.90 -1.74 -28.00
C TYR A 355 -0.49 -2.06 -27.44
N TYR A 356 -0.68 -1.92 -26.12
CA TYR A 356 -1.96 -2.10 -25.45
C TYR A 356 -2.63 -0.75 -25.19
N ASP A 357 -3.95 -0.76 -25.07
CA ASP A 357 -4.78 0.41 -24.79
C ASP A 357 -5.16 0.49 -23.30
N VAL A 358 -5.94 1.51 -22.94
CA VAL A 358 -6.45 1.75 -21.58
C VAL A 358 -7.81 1.07 -21.33
N TYR A 359 -8.17 0.04 -22.09
CA TYR A 359 -9.49 -0.61 -22.00
C TYR A 359 -9.85 -1.05 -20.58
N TYR A 360 -8.92 -1.75 -19.90
CA TYR A 360 -9.17 -2.24 -18.54
C TYR A 360 -9.27 -1.12 -17.52
N LEU A 361 -8.53 -0.02 -17.71
CA LEU A 361 -8.62 1.17 -16.87
C LEU A 361 -9.98 1.85 -17.04
N LYS A 362 -10.45 2.03 -18.28
CA LYS A 362 -11.80 2.54 -18.58
C LYS A 362 -12.88 1.67 -17.93
N LYS A 363 -12.78 0.34 -18.07
CA LYS A 363 -13.74 -0.61 -17.50
C LYS A 363 -13.80 -0.57 -15.97
N THR A 364 -12.66 -0.50 -15.30
CA THR A 364 -12.60 -0.41 -13.84
C THR A 364 -13.06 0.94 -13.32
N PHE A 365 -12.80 2.03 -14.05
CA PHE A 365 -13.35 3.34 -13.73
C PHE A 365 -14.89 3.35 -13.82
N GLN A 366 -15.45 2.80 -14.91
CA GLN A 366 -16.91 2.65 -15.04
C GLN A 366 -17.52 1.85 -13.89
N ALA A 367 -16.91 0.72 -13.53
CA ALA A 367 -17.36 -0.11 -12.42
C ALA A 367 -17.36 0.65 -11.08
N ASN A 368 -16.34 1.49 -10.83
CA ASN A 368 -16.28 2.35 -9.65
C ASN A 368 -17.41 3.40 -9.64
N MET A 369 -17.63 4.08 -10.77
CA MET A 369 -18.70 5.08 -10.86
C MET A 369 -20.09 4.48 -10.67
N TYR A 370 -20.32 3.24 -11.14
CA TYR A 370 -21.56 2.52 -10.83
C TYR A 370 -21.70 2.19 -9.34
N ALA A 371 -20.59 1.89 -8.66
CA ALA A 371 -20.59 1.64 -7.23
C ALA A 371 -20.92 2.91 -6.42
N TYR A 372 -20.29 4.05 -6.75
CA TYR A 372 -20.63 5.35 -6.16
C TYR A 372 -22.08 5.76 -6.43
N HIS A 373 -22.55 5.55 -7.66
CA HIS A 373 -23.96 5.83 -8.00
C HIS A 373 -24.93 5.00 -7.18
N LYS A 374 -24.61 3.71 -6.95
CA LYS A 374 -25.42 2.83 -6.10
C LYS A 374 -25.45 3.31 -4.65
N GLU A 375 -24.32 3.76 -4.11
CA GLU A 375 -24.22 4.35 -2.77
C GLU A 375 -25.05 5.63 -2.65
N ALA A 376 -24.97 6.53 -3.63
CA ALA A 376 -25.81 7.72 -3.68
C ALA A 376 -27.31 7.37 -3.69
N ILE A 377 -27.71 6.32 -4.42
CA ILE A 377 -29.10 5.81 -4.40
C ILE A 377 -29.47 5.26 -3.02
N TRP A 378 -28.57 4.52 -2.37
CA TRP A 378 -28.79 3.97 -1.03
C TRP A 378 -28.96 5.08 0.01
N CYS A 379 -28.08 6.08 -0.01
CA CYS A 379 -28.18 7.29 0.81
C CYS A 379 -29.52 7.99 0.61
N ASN A 380 -29.89 8.32 -0.64
CA ASN A 380 -31.16 9.01 -0.94
C ASN A 380 -32.41 8.21 -0.54
N LYS A 381 -32.32 6.87 -0.47
CA LYS A 381 -33.42 6.00 -0.02
C LYS A 381 -33.38 5.65 1.46
N ASN A 382 -32.39 6.12 2.21
CA ASN A 382 -32.08 5.67 3.57
C ASN A 382 -32.01 4.13 3.67
N TYR A 383 -31.45 3.49 2.64
CA TYR A 383 -31.34 2.04 2.60
C TYR A 383 -30.06 1.60 3.30
N VAL A 384 -30.21 0.83 4.37
CA VAL A 384 -29.11 0.10 5.01
C VAL A 384 -29.17 -1.36 4.52
N PRO A 385 -28.29 -1.76 3.58
CA PRO A 385 -28.23 -3.13 3.06
C PRO A 385 -27.78 -4.15 4.12
N PRO A 386 -27.99 -5.47 3.89
CA PRO A 386 -27.22 -6.51 4.56
C PRO A 386 -25.72 -6.33 4.32
N LEU A 387 -24.88 -6.70 5.29
CA LEU A 387 -23.43 -6.48 5.24
C LEU A 387 -22.79 -7.11 4.01
N LYS A 388 -23.23 -8.32 3.61
CA LYS A 388 -22.70 -8.95 2.40
C LYS A 388 -23.03 -8.17 1.12
N GLU A 389 -24.24 -7.60 1.03
CA GLU A 389 -24.63 -6.77 -0.11
C GLU A 389 -23.81 -5.47 -0.12
N TYR A 390 -23.63 -4.85 1.05
CA TYR A 390 -22.79 -3.67 1.21
C TYR A 390 -21.37 -3.94 0.74
N LEU A 391 -20.71 -4.96 1.30
CA LEU A 391 -19.30 -5.24 1.02
C LEU A 391 -19.03 -5.52 -0.46
N ILE A 392 -19.98 -6.05 -1.23
CA ILE A 392 -19.80 -6.21 -2.69
C ILE A 392 -19.69 -4.85 -3.38
N ASN A 393 -20.55 -3.88 -3.01
CA ASN A 393 -20.52 -2.54 -3.59
C ASN A 393 -19.40 -1.68 -3.00
N GLY A 394 -19.31 -1.63 -1.66
CA GLY A 394 -18.34 -0.86 -0.90
C GLY A 394 -16.89 -1.22 -1.27
N SER A 395 -16.61 -2.51 -1.50
CA SER A 395 -15.29 -2.92 -2.00
C SER A 395 -15.03 -2.32 -3.38
N ALA A 396 -16.02 -2.36 -4.28
CA ALA A 396 -15.88 -1.78 -5.61
C ALA A 396 -15.77 -0.25 -5.60
N SER A 397 -16.41 0.45 -4.66
CA SER A 397 -16.32 1.91 -4.50
C SER A 397 -15.05 2.36 -3.77
N SER A 398 -14.23 1.44 -3.26
CA SER A 398 -12.93 1.79 -2.66
C SER A 398 -11.92 2.35 -3.67
N GLY A 399 -12.12 2.17 -4.98
CA GLY A 399 -11.14 2.59 -6.00
C GLY A 399 -9.98 1.64 -6.22
N LEU A 400 -9.69 0.74 -5.28
CA LEU A 400 -8.39 0.06 -5.21
C LEU A 400 -8.11 -0.89 -6.40
N CYS A 401 -9.12 -1.54 -6.97
CA CYS A 401 -8.93 -2.29 -8.22
C CYS A 401 -8.56 -1.39 -9.40
N MET A 402 -9.22 -0.24 -9.53
CA MET A 402 -8.93 0.73 -10.59
C MET A 402 -7.53 1.31 -10.44
N LEU A 403 -7.15 1.69 -9.21
CA LEU A 403 -5.83 2.22 -8.89
C LEU A 403 -4.71 1.19 -9.13
N GLY A 404 -4.94 -0.08 -8.78
CA GLY A 404 -4.01 -1.15 -9.11
C GLY A 404 -3.84 -1.34 -10.62
N VAL A 405 -4.95 -1.33 -11.39
CA VAL A 405 -4.90 -1.37 -12.86
C VAL A 405 -4.21 -0.14 -13.44
N ALA A 406 -4.42 1.04 -12.84
CA ALA A 406 -3.77 2.29 -13.23
C ALA A 406 -2.24 2.20 -13.06
N MET A 407 -1.77 1.63 -11.94
CA MET A 407 -0.34 1.38 -11.67
C MET A 407 0.25 0.35 -12.65
N ILE A 408 -0.39 -0.82 -12.79
CA ILE A 408 0.06 -1.90 -13.68
C ILE A 408 0.18 -1.42 -15.12
N THR A 409 -0.79 -0.63 -15.57
CA THR A 409 -0.80 -0.04 -16.91
C THR A 409 0.39 0.90 -17.10
N GLY A 410 0.70 1.76 -16.13
CA GLY A 410 1.80 2.71 -16.21
C GLY A 410 3.21 2.11 -16.03
N MET A 411 3.33 0.93 -15.40
CA MET A 411 4.60 0.19 -15.29
C MET A 411 5.06 -0.36 -16.65
N GLY A 412 4.11 -0.73 -17.51
CA GLY A 412 4.35 -1.10 -18.90
C GLY A 412 5.19 -2.34 -19.14
N HIS A 413 5.09 -3.33 -18.27
CA HIS A 413 5.67 -4.65 -18.48
C HIS A 413 5.06 -5.40 -19.68
N VAL A 414 5.78 -6.40 -20.21
CA VAL A 414 5.30 -7.22 -21.34
C VAL A 414 3.96 -7.92 -21.07
N ASP A 415 3.72 -8.31 -19.81
CA ASP A 415 2.51 -9.03 -19.38
C ASP A 415 1.38 -8.11 -18.91
N THR A 416 1.49 -6.78 -19.11
CA THR A 416 0.52 -5.77 -18.62
C THR A 416 -0.93 -6.12 -18.96
N THR A 417 -1.23 -6.48 -20.22
CA THR A 417 -2.60 -6.86 -20.63
C THR A 417 -3.13 -8.08 -19.87
N ARG A 418 -2.28 -9.09 -19.65
CA ARG A 418 -2.64 -10.30 -18.90
C ARG A 418 -2.88 -9.95 -17.43
N ALA A 419 -2.03 -9.12 -16.85
CA ALA A 419 -2.16 -8.66 -15.47
C ALA A 419 -3.42 -7.80 -15.26
N CYS A 420 -3.72 -6.87 -16.16
CA CYS A 420 -4.95 -6.08 -16.12
C CYS A 420 -6.20 -6.96 -16.27
N ASN A 421 -6.20 -7.95 -17.18
CA ASN A 421 -7.31 -8.89 -17.29
C ASN A 421 -7.51 -9.69 -15.99
N TRP A 422 -6.43 -10.23 -15.43
CA TRP A 422 -6.45 -10.91 -14.14
C TRP A 422 -7.04 -10.00 -13.06
N ALA A 423 -6.53 -8.77 -12.91
CA ALA A 423 -7.02 -7.83 -11.91
C ALA A 423 -8.52 -7.52 -12.07
N THR A 424 -8.98 -7.24 -13.30
CA THR A 424 -10.39 -6.92 -13.56
C THR A 424 -11.33 -8.11 -13.39
N SER A 425 -10.82 -9.35 -13.32
CA SER A 425 -11.60 -10.52 -12.94
C SER A 425 -11.90 -10.61 -11.43
N LYS A 426 -11.34 -9.68 -10.64
CA LYS A 426 -11.44 -9.61 -9.17
C LYS A 426 -11.03 -10.92 -8.47
N PRO A 427 -9.78 -11.36 -8.66
CA PRO A 427 -9.21 -12.49 -7.92
C PRO A 427 -9.15 -12.17 -6.43
N LYS A 428 -8.87 -13.19 -5.63
CA LYS A 428 -8.92 -13.11 -4.17
C LYS A 428 -8.00 -12.00 -3.63
N ALA A 429 -6.80 -11.83 -4.19
CA ALA A 429 -5.88 -10.74 -3.83
C ALA A 429 -6.50 -9.35 -4.02
N VAL A 430 -7.07 -9.07 -5.20
CA VAL A 430 -7.66 -7.77 -5.53
C VAL A 430 -8.90 -7.50 -4.67
N PHE A 431 -9.74 -8.51 -4.47
CA PHE A 431 -10.92 -8.38 -3.63
C PHE A 431 -10.56 -8.16 -2.16
N ALA A 432 -9.51 -8.83 -1.66
CA ALA A 432 -8.98 -8.61 -0.31
C ALA A 432 -8.51 -7.17 -0.13
N THR A 433 -7.77 -6.62 -1.10
CA THR A 433 -7.32 -5.22 -1.08
C THR A 433 -8.49 -4.24 -1.06
N GLU A 434 -9.44 -4.37 -2.00
CA GLU A 434 -10.64 -3.52 -2.05
C GLU A 434 -11.46 -3.56 -0.75
N LYS A 435 -11.67 -4.78 -0.22
CA LYS A 435 -12.44 -5.01 0.99
C LYS A 435 -11.75 -4.43 2.22
N MET A 436 -10.44 -4.62 2.32
CA MET A 436 -9.65 -4.08 3.43
C MET A 436 -9.72 -2.56 3.45
N GLY A 437 -9.42 -1.92 2.30
CA GLY A 437 -9.45 -0.47 2.17
C GLY A 437 -10.83 0.13 2.47
N ARG A 438 -11.91 -0.51 2.00
CA ARG A 438 -13.28 -0.11 2.35
C ARG A 438 -13.54 -0.19 3.85
N VAL A 439 -13.30 -1.35 4.45
CA VAL A 439 -13.67 -1.58 5.86
C VAL A 439 -12.86 -0.69 6.80
N ILE A 440 -11.56 -0.48 6.55
CA ILE A 440 -10.77 0.41 7.39
C ILE A 440 -11.20 1.87 7.23
N ASN A 441 -11.53 2.30 6.01
CA ASN A 441 -12.04 3.65 5.73
C ASN A 441 -13.38 3.90 6.45
N ASP A 442 -14.33 2.95 6.39
CA ASP A 442 -15.60 3.05 7.11
C ASP A 442 -15.42 3.17 8.63
N ILE A 443 -14.42 2.48 9.20
CA ILE A 443 -14.15 2.52 10.65
C ILE A 443 -13.67 3.91 11.05
N VAL A 444 -12.66 4.44 10.37
CA VAL A 444 -12.05 5.74 10.73
C VAL A 444 -12.93 6.92 10.33
N GLY A 445 -13.68 6.81 9.24
CA GLY A 445 -14.59 7.85 8.73
C GLY A 445 -15.96 7.88 9.40
N TYR A 446 -16.30 6.87 10.22
CA TYR A 446 -17.67 6.66 10.72
C TYR A 446 -18.32 7.92 11.29
N GLU A 447 -17.66 8.61 12.23
CA GLU A 447 -18.25 9.76 12.92
C GLU A 447 -18.43 10.96 12.00
N GLU A 448 -17.46 11.23 11.13
CA GLU A 448 -17.53 12.35 10.19
C GLU A 448 -18.62 12.11 9.13
N GLU A 449 -18.69 10.91 8.58
CA GLU A 449 -19.71 10.53 7.59
C GLU A 449 -21.11 10.64 8.19
N HIS A 450 -21.29 10.27 9.46
CA HIS A 450 -22.56 10.41 10.17
C HIS A 450 -22.92 11.86 10.55
N SER A 451 -22.00 12.81 10.44
CA SER A 451 -22.31 14.23 10.67
C SER A 451 -23.11 14.88 9.52
N ARG A 452 -23.22 14.19 8.37
CA ARG A 452 -23.93 14.63 7.17
C ARG A 452 -24.83 13.52 6.62
N PRO A 453 -25.76 13.82 5.69
CA PRO A 453 -26.48 12.77 4.96
C PRO A 453 -25.48 11.93 4.13
N HIS A 454 -25.22 10.71 4.59
CA HIS A 454 -24.27 9.79 3.96
C HIS A 454 -24.87 8.38 3.82
N VAL A 455 -24.25 7.55 2.98
CA VAL A 455 -24.63 6.12 2.88
C VAL A 455 -24.26 5.39 4.17
N ALA A 456 -25.04 4.36 4.50
CA ALA A 456 -24.73 3.48 5.61
C ALA A 456 -23.36 2.81 5.42
N THR A 457 -22.54 2.79 6.47
CA THR A 457 -21.21 2.19 6.50
C THR A 457 -21.28 0.67 6.75
N SER A 458 -20.15 -0.04 6.63
CA SER A 458 -20.07 -1.43 7.08
C SER A 458 -20.41 -1.61 8.56
N ILE A 459 -20.14 -0.61 9.42
CA ILE A 459 -20.53 -0.61 10.83
C ILE A 459 -22.06 -0.64 10.96
N ASP A 460 -22.77 0.25 10.26
CA ASP A 460 -24.24 0.31 10.32
C ASP A 460 -24.88 -0.96 9.79
N CYS A 461 -24.34 -1.49 8.69
CA CYS A 461 -24.79 -2.74 8.11
C CYS A 461 -24.61 -3.90 9.09
N TYR A 462 -23.46 -3.98 9.78
CA TYR A 462 -23.19 -5.00 10.78
C TYR A 462 -24.12 -4.87 12.00
N MET A 463 -24.24 -3.67 12.57
CA MET A 463 -25.11 -3.40 13.71
C MET A 463 -26.56 -3.75 13.41
N LYS A 464 -27.06 -3.40 12.21
CA LYS A 464 -28.42 -3.71 11.80
C LYS A 464 -28.66 -5.20 11.59
N GLU A 465 -27.69 -5.92 11.00
CA GLU A 465 -27.83 -7.34 10.69
C GLU A 465 -27.77 -8.22 11.95
N TYR A 466 -26.86 -7.90 12.88
CA TYR A 466 -26.58 -8.74 14.05
C TYR A 466 -27.16 -8.20 15.37
N GLY A 467 -27.68 -6.96 15.39
CA GLY A 467 -28.28 -6.36 16.59
C GLY A 467 -27.27 -6.09 17.71
N VAL A 468 -26.03 -5.75 17.34
CA VAL A 468 -24.89 -5.54 18.26
C VAL A 468 -24.54 -4.05 18.41
N SER A 469 -23.67 -3.72 19.38
CA SER A 469 -23.17 -2.35 19.54
C SER A 469 -22.17 -1.95 18.44
N LYS A 470 -21.87 -0.64 18.35
CA LYS A 470 -20.83 -0.12 17.46
C LYS A 470 -19.47 -0.75 17.78
N GLU A 471 -19.12 -0.83 19.06
CA GLU A 471 -17.84 -1.37 19.52
C GLU A 471 -17.69 -2.85 19.15
N GLU A 472 -18.76 -3.63 19.33
CA GLU A 472 -18.79 -5.03 18.92
C GLU A 472 -18.65 -5.18 17.39
N ALA A 473 -19.34 -4.33 16.61
CA ALA A 473 -19.23 -4.31 15.16
C ALA A 473 -17.80 -3.96 14.70
N VAL A 474 -17.18 -2.93 15.28
CA VAL A 474 -15.80 -2.50 14.97
C VAL A 474 -14.80 -3.63 15.23
N VAL A 475 -14.89 -4.33 16.37
CA VAL A 475 -14.03 -5.48 16.66
C VAL A 475 -14.16 -6.55 15.56
N LYS A 476 -15.39 -6.85 15.12
CA LYS A 476 -15.65 -7.83 14.06
C LYS A 476 -15.20 -7.39 12.68
N LEU A 477 -15.21 -6.10 12.40
CA LEU A 477 -14.68 -5.54 11.16
C LEU A 477 -13.14 -5.53 11.14
N TYR A 478 -12.47 -5.35 12.28
CA TYR A 478 -11.02 -5.57 12.36
C TYR A 478 -10.63 -7.04 12.23
N GLU A 479 -11.40 -7.98 12.77
CA GLU A 479 -11.21 -9.42 12.49
C GLU A 479 -11.31 -9.69 10.98
N LEU A 480 -12.26 -9.06 10.30
CA LEU A 480 -12.41 -9.16 8.84
C LEU A 480 -11.23 -8.55 8.08
N ILE A 481 -10.65 -7.44 8.56
CA ILE A 481 -9.41 -6.88 7.99
C ILE A 481 -8.25 -7.89 8.13
N GLU A 482 -8.11 -8.55 9.27
CA GLU A 482 -7.07 -9.58 9.44
C GLU A 482 -7.26 -10.77 8.49
N ASP A 483 -8.50 -11.16 8.21
CA ASP A 483 -8.79 -12.17 7.18
C ASP A 483 -8.34 -11.74 5.78
N THR A 484 -8.53 -10.45 5.41
CA THR A 484 -8.04 -9.96 4.11
C THR A 484 -6.52 -10.00 3.98
N TRP A 485 -5.77 -9.83 5.07
CA TRP A 485 -4.31 -10.02 5.07
C TRP A 485 -3.94 -11.48 4.83
N LYS A 486 -4.66 -12.43 5.45
CA LYS A 486 -4.46 -13.87 5.23
C LYS A 486 -4.78 -14.27 3.78
N ASP A 487 -5.84 -13.70 3.22
CA ASP A 487 -6.23 -13.88 1.82
C ASP A 487 -5.14 -13.38 0.84
N MET A 488 -4.57 -12.19 1.09
CA MET A 488 -3.47 -11.65 0.30
C MET A 488 -2.20 -12.50 0.43
N ASN A 489 -1.85 -12.90 1.66
CA ASN A 489 -0.67 -13.74 1.92
C ASN A 489 -0.73 -15.06 1.16
N GLU A 490 -1.91 -15.68 1.05
CA GLU A 490 -2.12 -16.93 0.32
C GLU A 490 -1.91 -16.74 -1.18
N GLU A 491 -2.42 -15.66 -1.75
CA GLU A 491 -2.28 -15.35 -3.18
C GLU A 491 -0.85 -14.95 -3.57
N CYS A 492 -0.03 -14.53 -2.62
CA CYS A 492 1.41 -14.29 -2.84
C CYS A 492 2.24 -15.59 -2.92
N LEU A 493 1.67 -16.76 -2.58
CA LEU A 493 2.39 -18.04 -2.64
C LEU A 493 2.32 -18.66 -4.04
N GLU A 494 3.41 -19.33 -4.43
CA GLU A 494 3.51 -20.03 -5.70
C GLU A 494 2.71 -21.36 -5.70
N PRO A 495 2.10 -21.76 -6.85
CA PRO A 495 2.15 -21.08 -8.14
C PRO A 495 1.19 -19.88 -8.24
N THR A 496 1.69 -18.75 -8.74
CA THR A 496 0.91 -17.51 -8.93
C THR A 496 0.22 -17.44 -10.29
N ALA A 497 -0.95 -16.78 -10.36
CA ALA A 497 -1.74 -16.65 -11.60
C ALA A 497 -1.12 -15.67 -12.62
N VAL A 498 -0.37 -14.69 -12.12
CA VAL A 498 0.37 -13.65 -12.85
C VAL A 498 1.69 -13.41 -12.12
N GLY A 499 2.66 -12.74 -12.75
CA GLY A 499 3.94 -12.43 -12.10
C GLY A 499 3.75 -11.70 -10.77
N ARG A 500 4.55 -12.06 -9.77
CA ARG A 500 4.53 -11.52 -8.40
C ARG A 500 4.50 -9.98 -8.35
N GLN A 501 5.20 -9.31 -9.27
CA GLN A 501 5.21 -7.85 -9.34
C GLN A 501 3.81 -7.24 -9.48
N PHE A 502 2.87 -7.93 -10.13
CA PHE A 502 1.49 -7.45 -10.29
C PHE A 502 0.61 -7.72 -9.07
N ILE A 503 0.87 -8.79 -8.32
CA ILE A 503 0.22 -9.07 -7.04
C ILE A 503 0.74 -8.07 -5.99
N ASN A 504 2.05 -7.77 -6.04
CA ASN A 504 2.70 -6.82 -5.15
C ASN A 504 2.08 -5.43 -5.24
N VAL A 505 1.62 -4.96 -6.41
CA VAL A 505 0.88 -3.68 -6.51
C VAL A 505 -0.29 -3.63 -5.52
N TYR A 506 -1.02 -4.73 -5.35
CA TYR A 506 -2.16 -4.82 -4.43
C TYR A 506 -1.73 -5.02 -2.98
N LEU A 507 -0.66 -5.76 -2.72
CA LEU A 507 -0.06 -5.87 -1.40
C LEU A 507 0.47 -4.51 -0.89
N GLU A 508 1.20 -3.77 -1.72
CA GLU A 508 1.67 -2.43 -1.37
C GLU A 508 0.51 -1.46 -1.19
N SER A 509 -0.55 -1.56 -2.00
CA SER A 509 -1.78 -0.77 -1.80
C SER A 509 -2.42 -1.06 -0.44
N MET A 510 -2.42 -2.33 0.02
CA MET A 510 -2.89 -2.66 1.37
C MET A 510 -2.02 -2.03 2.46
N ARG A 511 -0.69 -2.00 2.29
CA ARG A 511 0.21 -1.31 3.23
C ARG A 511 -0.04 0.19 3.26
N VAL A 512 -0.29 0.80 2.11
CA VAL A 512 -0.67 2.21 2.00
C VAL A 512 -1.95 2.49 2.78
N CYS A 513 -3.03 1.73 2.54
CA CYS A 513 -4.27 1.91 3.29
C CYS A 513 -4.05 1.73 4.80
N HIS A 514 -3.27 0.73 5.22
CA HIS A 514 -3.00 0.50 6.63
C HIS A 514 -2.30 1.68 7.32
N VAL A 515 -1.32 2.30 6.64
CA VAL A 515 -0.60 3.46 7.17
C VAL A 515 -1.41 4.75 7.10
N VAL A 516 -2.14 4.97 6.00
CA VAL A 516 -2.92 6.19 5.79
C VAL A 516 -4.12 6.27 6.74
N TYR A 517 -4.70 5.11 7.07
CA TYR A 517 -5.80 4.98 8.02
C TYR A 517 -5.36 4.49 9.40
N ASP A 518 -4.06 4.62 9.72
CA ASP A 518 -3.54 4.27 11.05
C ASP A 518 -4.02 5.26 12.12
N LYS A 519 -3.97 4.83 13.39
CA LYS A 519 -4.30 5.65 14.58
C LYS A 519 -5.72 6.25 14.54
N ASP A 520 -6.67 5.51 14.00
CA ASP A 520 -8.09 5.85 13.96
C ASP A 520 -8.40 7.19 13.26
N SER A 521 -7.62 7.54 12.22
CA SER A 521 -7.75 8.81 11.49
C SER A 521 -7.79 8.58 9.97
N ASP A 522 -8.57 9.39 9.26
CA ASP A 522 -8.49 9.47 7.79
C ASP A 522 -7.36 10.40 7.37
N GLY A 523 -6.15 9.85 7.24
CA GLY A 523 -4.98 10.63 6.83
C GLY A 523 -5.03 11.17 5.41
N TYR A 524 -5.93 10.69 4.53
CA TYR A 524 -6.12 11.27 3.20
C TYR A 524 -6.97 12.54 3.27
N THR A 525 -8.09 12.49 4.00
CA THR A 525 -8.96 13.65 4.18
C THR A 525 -8.35 14.68 5.14
N HIS A 526 -7.70 14.24 6.23
CA HIS A 526 -7.10 15.08 7.27
C HIS A 526 -5.59 14.84 7.40
N PRO A 527 -4.79 15.23 6.40
CA PRO A 527 -3.36 14.91 6.35
C PRO A 527 -2.56 15.51 7.51
N GLU A 528 -3.02 16.57 8.15
CA GLU A 528 -2.36 17.22 9.29
C GLU A 528 -2.19 16.34 10.53
N GLU A 529 -3.05 15.31 10.71
CA GLU A 529 -3.06 14.50 11.93
C GLU A 529 -1.91 13.49 11.93
N ASN A 530 -1.74 12.75 10.84
CA ASN A 530 -0.75 11.67 10.74
C ASN A 530 0.05 11.71 9.42
N LEU A 531 -0.61 11.88 8.26
CA LEU A 531 0.02 11.66 6.96
C LEU A 531 1.09 12.70 6.60
N LYS A 532 0.95 13.94 7.06
CA LYS A 532 1.90 15.03 6.82
C LYS A 532 3.30 14.67 7.32
N HIS A 533 3.39 14.04 8.50
CA HIS A 533 4.66 13.58 9.06
C HIS A 533 5.32 12.55 8.13
N GLU A 534 4.56 11.57 7.67
CA GLU A 534 5.06 10.54 6.76
C GLU A 534 5.48 11.11 5.39
N ILE A 535 4.72 12.07 4.85
CA ILE A 535 5.07 12.79 3.62
C ILE A 535 6.40 13.54 3.79
N ASP A 536 6.55 14.34 4.85
CA ASP A 536 7.80 15.05 5.10
C ASP A 536 8.95 14.03 5.29
N PHE A 537 8.70 12.92 5.99
CA PHE A 537 9.67 11.88 6.24
C PHE A 537 10.19 11.20 4.95
N ILE A 538 9.34 10.84 3.99
CA ILE A 538 9.81 10.17 2.77
C ILE A 538 10.20 11.14 1.65
N ILE A 539 9.48 12.25 1.48
CA ILE A 539 9.66 13.16 0.34
C ILE A 539 10.57 14.31 0.69
N MET A 540 10.57 14.86 1.91
CA MET A 540 11.30 16.10 2.20
C MET A 540 12.67 15.87 2.81
N ASP A 541 12.74 15.06 3.86
CA ASP A 541 13.90 14.95 4.72
C ASP A 541 14.94 13.97 4.13
N PRO A 542 16.11 14.44 3.65
CA PRO A 542 17.13 13.55 3.12
C PRO A 542 17.82 12.78 4.25
N ILE A 543 18.40 11.62 3.93
CA ILE A 543 19.24 10.88 4.86
C ILE A 543 20.64 11.51 4.85
N PRO A 544 21.23 11.88 6.01
CA PRO A 544 22.62 12.34 6.06
C PRO A 544 23.57 11.25 5.55
N ILE A 545 24.44 11.58 4.59
CA ILE A 545 25.44 10.65 4.03
C ILE A 545 26.55 10.38 5.03
#